data_AF-A0A920TY35-F1
#
_entry.id   AF-A0A920TY35-F1
#
_cell.length_a   1.000
_cell.length_b   1.000
_cell.length_c   1.000
_cell.angle_alpha   90.00
_cell.angle_beta   90.00
_cell.angle_gamma   90.00
#
_symmetry.space_group_name_H-M   'P 1'
#
loop_
_entity.id
_entity.type
_entity.pdbx_description
1 polymer ?
#
loop_
_entity_poly.entity_id
_entity_poly.type
_entity_poly.pdbx_seq_one_letter_code
_entity_poly.pdbx_strand_id
1 'polypeptide(L)' 'MVDPVIQIAGATSIPFGLDEMDFAGGLRGEAIEVVDWKQWIFKCPPILSGLLKVNFYPKEM' A
#
# COMPACT_ATOMS: atom_id res chain seq x y z
N MET A 1 -11.32 -4.11 6.72
CA MET A 1 -10.37 -3.86 7.83
C MET A 1 -8.98 -4.14 7.27
N VAL A 2 -7.95 -3.35 7.58
CA VAL A 2 -6.58 -3.54 7.05
C VAL A 2 -5.72 -4.24 8.10
N ASP A 3 -4.77 -5.07 7.67
CA ASP A 3 -3.77 -5.68 8.55
C ASP A 3 -3.07 -4.59 9.39
N PRO A 4 -3.03 -4.69 10.74
CA PRO A 4 -2.42 -3.68 11.60
C PRO A 4 -0.95 -3.40 11.26
N VAL A 5 -0.20 -4.41 10.79
CA VAL A 5 1.23 -4.24 10.44
C VAL A 5 1.38 -3.31 9.24
N ILE A 6 0.45 -3.37 8.29
CA ILE A 6 0.43 -2.48 7.12
C ILE A 6 0.09 -1.05 7.55
N GLN A 7 -0.79 -0.87 8.53
CA GLN A 7 -1.09 0.45 9.07
C GLN A 7 0.11 1.07 9.78
N ILE A 8 0.86 0.27 10.55
CA ILE A 8 2.10 0.71 11.20
C ILE A 8 3.14 1.09 10.13
N ALA A 9 3.36 0.23 9.12
CA ALA A 9 4.29 0.50 8.03
C ALA A 9 3.98 1.85 7.34
N GLY A 10 2.72 2.09 6.99
CA GLY A 10 2.30 3.35 6.37
C GLY A 10 2.45 4.59 7.26
N ALA A 11 2.43 4.41 8.58
CA ALA A 11 2.65 5.50 9.55
C ALA A 11 4.12 5.77 9.89
N THR A 12 5.04 4.86 9.51
CA THR A 12 6.45 4.89 9.96
C THR A 12 7.32 5.85 9.12
N SER A 13 6.78 6.43 8.03
CA SER A 13 7.52 7.32 7.11
C SER A 13 8.85 6.70 6.64
N ILE A 14 8.76 5.51 6.04
CA ILE A 14 9.95 4.84 5.51
C ILE A 14 10.64 5.67 4.42
N PRO A 15 11.98 5.57 4.28
CA PRO A 15 12.72 6.29 3.25
C PRO A 15 12.17 6.08 1.84
N PHE A 16 12.21 7.14 1.02
CA PHE A 16 11.84 7.08 -0.39
C PHE A 16 12.66 6.01 -1.13
N GLY A 17 11.99 5.22 -1.98
CA GLY A 17 12.58 4.12 -2.73
C GLY A 17 12.48 2.75 -2.04
N LEU A 18 11.94 2.69 -0.83
CA LEU A 18 11.53 1.45 -0.18
C LEU A 18 10.02 1.24 -0.33
N ASP A 19 9.60 -0.02 -0.41
CA ASP A 19 8.20 -0.41 -0.55
C ASP A 19 7.60 -0.73 0.84
N GLU A 20 6.49 -0.08 1.19
CA GLU A 20 5.81 -0.26 2.47
C GLU A 20 5.31 -1.70 2.70
N MET A 21 4.98 -2.44 1.64
CA MET A 21 4.52 -3.84 1.75
C MET A 21 5.68 -4.78 2.07
N ASP A 22 6.88 -4.51 1.54
CA ASP A 22 8.10 -5.23 1.89
C ASP A 22 8.51 -4.96 3.34
N PHE A 23 8.42 -3.70 3.78
CA PHE A 23 8.66 -3.33 5.18
C PHE A 23 7.66 -3.99 6.13
N ALA A 24 6.37 -3.96 5.79
CA ALA A 24 5.33 -4.65 6.54
C ALA A 24 5.57 -6.18 6.59
N GLY A 25 6.04 -6.78 5.49
CA GLY A 25 6.38 -8.19 5.45
C GLY A 25 7.56 -8.54 6.37
N GLY A 26 8.58 -7.69 6.42
CA GLY A 26 9.69 -7.81 7.37
C GLY A 26 9.26 -7.77 8.83
N LEU A 27 8.32 -6.89 9.18
CA LEU A 27 7.74 -6.80 10.53
C LEU A 27 6.89 -8.02 10.87
N ARG A 28 6.13 -8.54 9.90
CA ARG A 28 5.25 -9.69 10.08
C ARG A 28 6.04 -11.01 10.13
N GLY A 29 7.23 -11.05 9.53
CA GLY A 29 8.03 -12.26 9.36
C GLY A 29 7.62 -13.13 8.17
N GLU A 30 6.70 -12.65 7.34
CA GLU A 30 6.23 -13.29 6.12
C GLU A 30 5.81 -12.24 5.08
N ALA A 31 5.87 -12.58 3.79
CA ALA A 31 5.49 -11.66 2.72
C ALA A 31 4.01 -11.27 2.79
N ILE A 32 3.70 -9.99 2.54
CA ILE A 32 2.32 -9.52 2.43
C ILE A 32 1.74 -9.94 1.09
N GLU A 33 0.59 -10.62 1.13
CA GLU A 33 -0.17 -10.92 -0.07
C GLU A 33 -0.74 -9.62 -0.64
N VAL A 34 -0.44 -9.36 -1.92
CA VAL A 34 -0.90 -8.19 -2.64
C VAL A 34 -1.52 -8.61 -3.96
N VAL A 35 -2.65 -7.99 -4.30
CA VAL A 35 -3.31 -8.18 -5.58
C VAL A 35 -2.89 -7.05 -6.51
N ASP A 36 -2.57 -7.41 -7.74
CA ASP A 36 -2.23 -6.46 -8.79
C ASP A 36 -3.51 -5.91 -9.45
N TRP A 37 -3.65 -4.59 -9.50
CA TRP A 37 -4.81 -3.94 -10.10
C TRP A 37 -4.55 -3.62 -11.57
N LYS A 38 -5.10 -4.42 -12.48
CA LYS A 38 -4.89 -4.43 -13.96
C LYS A 38 -4.91 -3.10 -14.74
N GLN A 39 -5.29 -1.96 -14.17
CA GLN A 39 -5.38 -0.69 -14.89
C GLN A 39 -4.27 0.30 -14.53
N TRP A 40 -3.67 0.20 -13.34
CA TRP A 40 -2.62 1.10 -12.83
C TRP A 40 -1.67 0.22 -12.01
N ILE A 41 -0.34 0.37 -12.18
CA ILE A 41 0.67 -0.41 -11.46
C ILE A 41 0.63 -0.03 -9.97
N PHE A 42 -0.32 -0.60 -9.22
CA PHE A 42 -0.52 -0.33 -7.80
C PHE A 42 -0.88 -1.64 -7.12
N LYS A 43 -0.07 -2.03 -6.13
CA LYS A 43 -0.23 -3.25 -5.34
C LYS A 43 -1.09 -2.92 -4.11
N CYS A 44 -2.12 -3.72 -3.85
CA CYS A 44 -3.02 -3.50 -2.72
C CYS A 44 -3.28 -4.80 -1.95
N PRO A 45 -3.38 -4.77 -0.61
CA PRO A 45 -3.78 -5.93 0.18
C PRO A 45 -5.22 -6.39 -0.15
N PRO A 46 -5.48 -7.71 -0.22
CA PRO A 46 -6.76 -8.27 -0.67
C PRO A 46 -7.96 -8.00 0.27
N ILE A 47 -7.73 -7.71 1.56
CA ILE A 47 -8.77 -7.64 2.60
C ILE A 47 -9.30 -6.21 2.82
N LEU A 48 -8.90 -5.25 1.99
CA LEU A 48 -9.24 -3.84 2.18
C LEU A 48 -10.73 -3.56 1.92
N SER A 49 -11.45 -3.09 2.94
CA SER A 49 -12.83 -2.62 2.84
C SER A 49 -12.85 -1.08 2.79
N GLY A 50 -13.34 -0.48 1.70
CA GLY A 50 -13.49 0.98 1.58
C GLY A 50 -12.44 1.70 0.73
N LEU A 51 -11.91 1.04 -0.30
CA LEU A 51 -11.00 1.68 -1.27
C LEU A 51 -11.71 2.79 -2.05
N LEU A 52 -11.16 4.01 -2.01
CA LEU A 52 -11.59 5.12 -2.87
C LEU A 52 -10.54 5.32 -3.96
N LYS A 53 -10.93 5.11 -5.22
CA LYS A 53 -10.11 5.46 -6.38
C LYS A 53 -10.34 6.94 -6.70
N VAL A 54 -9.28 7.73 -6.62
CA VAL A 54 -9.28 9.13 -7.06
C VAL A 54 -8.21 9.33 -8.13
N ASN A 55 -8.54 10.08 -9.16
CA ASN A 55 -7.55 10.56 -10.12
C ASN A 55 -7.02 11.91 -9.61
N PHE A 56 -5.70 12.02 -9.45
CA PHE A 56 -5.06 13.31 -9.28
C PHE A 56 -4.84 13.91 -10.66
N TYR A 57 -5.65 14.90 -11.02
CA TYR A 57 -5.39 15.72 -12.21
C TYR A 57 -4.40 16.82 -11.83
N PRO A 58 -3.29 16.99 -12.59
CA PRO A 58 -2.41 18.12 -12.37
C PRO A 58 -3.23 19.41 -12.53
N LYS A 59 -3.01 20.36 -11.62
CA LYS A 59 -3.62 21.68 -11.71
C LYS A 59 -3.13 22.32 -13.02
N GLU A 60 -4.03 22.62 -13.95
CA GLU A 60 -3.68 23.41 -15.14
C GLU A 60 -3.07 24.74 -14.64
N MET A 61 -1.84 25.04 -15.08
CA MET A 61 -1.13 26.29 -14.79
C MET A 61 -1.75 27.45 -15.55
#